data_AF-A0A2J7PL12-F1
#
_entry.id   AF-A0A2J7PL12-F1
#
_cell.length_a   1.000
_cell.length_b   1.000
_cell.length_c   1.000
_cell.angle_alpha   90.00
_cell.angle_beta   90.00
_cell.angle_gamma   90.00
#
_symmetry.space_group_name_H-M   'P 1'
#
loop_
_entity.id
_entity.type
_entity.pdbx_description
1 polymer ?
#
loop_
_entity_poly.entity_id
_entity_poly.type
_entity_poly.pdbx_seq_one_letter_code
_entity_poly.pdbx_strand_id
1 'polypeptide(L)' 'MYKRLGYIVYRTVLEYYSGDTDEDAFDMRKALSRDVKKKSVIPLMHPVRPEEVD' A
#
# COMPACT_ATOMS: atom_id res chain seq x y z
N MET A 1 12.64 5.75 2.04
CA MET A 1 13.31 4.66 2.79
C MET A 1 12.89 3.27 2.29
N TYR A 2 11.62 2.88 2.43
CA TYR A 2 11.13 1.51 2.18
C TYR A 2 11.34 0.97 0.76
N LYS A 3 11.34 1.82 -0.28
CA LYS A 3 11.70 1.41 -1.66
C LYS A 3 13.08 0.73 -1.72
N ARG A 4 14.08 1.24 -0.99
CA ARG A 4 15.43 0.63 -0.91
C ARG A 4 15.44 -0.73 -0.20
N LEU A 5 14.44 -0.98 0.65
CA LEU A 5 14.26 -2.26 1.34
C LEU A 5 13.47 -3.28 0.49
N GLY A 6 13.10 -2.93 -0.74
CA GLY A 6 12.36 -3.79 -1.67
C GLY A 6 10.84 -3.72 -1.54
N TYR A 7 10.30 -2.71 -0.86
CA TYR A 7 8.86 -2.45 -0.84
C TYR A 7 8.41 -1.68 -2.08
N ILE A 8 7.20 -1.99 -2.54
CA ILE A 8 6.51 -1.28 -3.63
C ILE A 8 5.24 -0.61 -3.08
N VAL A 9 4.71 0.38 -3.81
CA VAL A 9 3.38 0.95 -3.52
C VAL A 9 2.35 0.00 -4.11
N TYR A 10 1.54 -0.62 -3.24
CA TYR A 10 0.46 -1.51 -3.66
C TYR A 10 -0.81 -0.72 -4.01
N ARG A 11 -1.17 0.28 -3.20
CA ARG A 11 -2.28 1.21 -3.44
C ARG A 11 -2.11 2.50 -2.64
N THR A 12 -2.89 3.51 -3.00
CA THR A 12 -3.10 4.71 -2.16
C THR A 12 -4.36 4.51 -1.34
N VAL A 13 -4.28 4.75 -0.04
CA VAL A 13 -5.42 4.78 0.88
C VAL A 13 -5.71 6.24 1.18
N LEU A 14 -6.86 6.73 0.74
CA LEU A 14 -7.25 8.12 0.89
C LEU A 14 -7.54 8.43 2.35
N GLU A 15 -7.17 9.62 2.81
CA GLU A 15 -7.58 10.16 4.12
C GLU A 15 -7.30 9.16 5.28
N TYR A 16 -6.22 8.38 5.17
CA TYR A 16 -5.89 7.31 6.12
C TYR A 16 -5.41 7.85 7.47
N TYR A 17 -4.69 8.97 7.45
CA TYR A 17 -4.29 9.68 8.66
C TYR A 17 -5.21 10.86 8.88
N SER A 18 -5.96 10.81 9.98
CA SER A 18 -6.80 11.90 10.46
C SER A 18 -5.97 12.92 11.25
N GLY A 19 -6.10 14.19 10.93
CA GLY A 19 -5.40 15.30 11.62
C GLY A 19 -6.07 16.64 11.35
N ASP A 20 -5.34 17.75 11.51
CA ASP A 20 -5.83 19.08 11.13
C ASP A 20 -6.11 19.18 9.62
N THR A 21 -5.38 18.39 8.84
CA THR A 21 -5.65 18.10 7.43
C THR A 21 -5.62 16.59 7.23
N ASP A 22 -6.59 16.06 6.50
CA ASP A 22 -6.59 14.64 6.16
C ASP A 22 -5.43 14.33 5.21
N GLU A 23 -4.73 13.22 5.47
CA GLU A 23 -3.58 12.79 4.68
C GLU A 23 -3.75 11.38 4.12
N ASP A 24 -3.50 11.23 2.83
CA ASP A 24 -3.43 9.94 2.15
C ASP A 24 -2.20 9.14 2.60
N ALA A 25 -2.31 7.82 2.60
CA ALA A 25 -1.21 6.90 2.88
C ALA A 25 -0.91 5.95 1.72
N PHE A 26 0.33 5.47 1.66
CA PHE A 26 0.70 4.37 0.78
C PHE A 26 0.66 3.04 1.54
N ASP A 27 -0.22 2.13 1.12
CA ASP A 27 -0.11 0.71 1.48
C ASP A 27 1.09 0.14 0.72
N MET A 28 2.18 -0.12 1.44
CA MET A 28 3.44 -0.62 0.86
C MET A 28 3.61 -2.11 1.15
N ARG A 29 3.92 -2.90 0.10
CA ARG A 29 4.10 -4.35 0.22
C ARG A 29 5.47 -4.81 -0.27
N LYS A 30 5.96 -5.89 0.33
CA LYS A 30 7.17 -6.60 -0.08
C LYS A 30 6.86 -8.09 -0.17
N ALA A 31 7.08 -8.68 -1.34
CA ALA A 31 6.96 -10.12 -1.53
C ALA A 31 8.09 -10.82 -0.74
N LEU A 32 7.71 -11.77 0.10
CA LEU A 32 8.65 -12.64 0.82
C LEU A 32 8.92 -13.92 0.02
N SER A 33 9.84 -14.76 0.51
CA SER A 33 10.32 -15.97 -0.18
C SER A 33 9.21 -16.94 -0.60
N ARG A 34 8.08 -16.98 0.12
CA ARG A 34 6.92 -17.81 -0.22
C ARG A 34 6.20 -17.35 -1.49
N ASP A 35 6.16 -16.05 -1.77
CA ASP A 35 5.48 -15.49 -2.94
C ASP A 35 6.41 -15.41 -4.16
N VAL A 36 6.84 -16.58 -4.64
CA VAL A 36 7.78 -16.72 -5.76
C VAL A 36 7.26 -16.03 -7.03
N LYS A 37 5.94 -16.06 -7.24
CA LYS A 37 5.28 -15.46 -8.42
C LYS A 37 4.89 -13.99 -8.20
N LYS A 38 5.22 -13.39 -7.06
CA LYS A 38 4.93 -11.99 -6.70
C LYS A 38 3.45 -11.61 -6.82
N LYS A 39 2.54 -12.55 -6.58
CA LYS A 39 1.09 -12.33 -6.72
C LYS A 39 0.53 -11.40 -5.64
N SER A 40 1.18 -11.31 -4.48
CA SER A 40 0.74 -10.46 -3.36
C SER A 40 1.07 -8.97 -3.50
N VAL A 41 1.91 -8.63 -4.50
CA VAL A 41 2.44 -7.28 -4.72
C VAL A 41 2.04 -6.71 -6.09
N ILE A 42 1.00 -7.22 -6.73
CA ILE A 42 0.45 -6.65 -7.96
C ILE A 42 -0.33 -5.38 -7.59
N PRO A 43 0.08 -4.17 -7.98
CA PRO A 43 -0.58 -2.94 -7.53
C PRO A 43 -2.06 -2.86 -7.96
N LEU A 44 -2.90 -2.28 -7.10
CA LEU A 44 -4.23 -1.84 -7.46
C LEU A 44 -4.13 -0.52 -8.23
N MET A 45 -4.93 -0.40 -9.30
CA MET A 45 -4.87 0.76 -10.20
C MET A 45 -5.69 1.95 -9.69
N HIS A 46 -6.56 1.75 -8.70
CA HIS A 46 -7.39 2.78 -8.11
C HIS A 46 -7.10 2.97 -6.62
N PRO A 47 -7.25 4.20 -6.10
CA PRO A 47 -7.21 4.44 -4.67
C PRO A 47 -8.41 3.79 -3.97
N VAL A 48 -8.31 3.65 -2.64
CA VAL A 48 -9.38 3.12 -1.77
C VAL A 48 -9.51 3.99 -0.53
N ARG A 49 -10.66 3.96 0.13
CA ARG A 49 -10.87 4.54 1.46
C ARG A 49 -10.51 3.53 2.56
N PRO A 50 -10.26 3.98 3.81
CA PRO A 50 -9.86 3.11 4.91
C PRO A 50 -10.87 1.99 5.20
N GLU A 51 -12.16 2.25 5.06
CA GLU A 51 -13.25 1.28 5.22
C GLU A 51 -13.29 0.16 4.16
N GLU A 52 -12.53 0.30 3.07
CA GLU A 52 -12.40 -0.70 2.00
C GLU A 52 -11.16 -1.60 2.20
N VAL A 53 -10.38 -1.36 3.26
CA VAL A 53 -9.16 -2.11 3.59
C VAL A 53 -9.46 -3.18 4.65
N ASP A 54 -10.04 -4.29 4.20
CA ASP A 54 -10.23 -5.54 4.97
C ASP A 54 -9.37 -6.70 4.42
#